data_AF-E9E343-F1
#
_entry.id   AF-E9E343-F1
#
_cell.length_a   1.000
_cell.length_b   1.000
_cell.length_c   1.000
_cell.angle_alpha   90.00
_cell.angle_beta   90.00
_cell.angle_gamma   90.00
#
_symmetry.space_group_name_H-M   'P 1'
#
loop_
_entity.id
_entity.type
_entity.pdbx_description
1 polymer ?
#
loop_
_entity_poly.entity_id
_entity_poly.type
_entity_poly.pdbx_seq_one_letter_code
_entity_poly.pdbx_strand_id
1 'polypeptide(L)'
;MPPCDAATTVYGLQKVRYRLYDRDGEAELKSRLDHIYDFQDKHFTHFKTSCPPVKPQGKTSRKRSYKEVKLSSGLQRLRKDAHVQWKNEVGVVTALERRLRRNEDGTVDVLPRLDVIVALEEKDLDLLVSCWAARLWNEAEGGLKKPITWEDFKRITSQKRRFGKTHMLGGGALGLAGAF
;
A
#
# COMPACT_ATOMS: atom_id res chain seq x y z
N MET A 1 4.65 31.41 -5.56
CA MET A 1 3.93 30.11 -5.53
C MET A 1 3.95 29.63 -4.11
N PRO A 2 2.81 29.31 -3.46
CA PRO A 2 2.87 28.52 -2.24
C PRO A 2 3.32 27.10 -2.60
N PRO A 3 4.12 26.44 -1.75
CA PRO A 3 4.53 25.07 -1.99
C PRO A 3 3.28 24.19 -1.97
N CYS A 4 3.12 23.34 -2.99
CA CYS A 4 2.10 22.30 -2.96
C CYS A 4 2.52 21.28 -1.89
N ASP A 5 1.89 21.32 -0.71
CA ASP A 5 2.01 20.27 0.28
C ASP A 5 1.43 18.97 -0.29
N ALA A 6 2.28 18.18 -0.93
CA ALA A 6 2.00 16.79 -1.25
C ALA A 6 2.08 15.99 0.06
N ALA A 7 1.11 16.19 0.96
CA ALA A 7 0.99 15.45 2.20
C ALA A 7 0.76 13.97 1.84
N THR A 8 1.83 13.19 1.83
CA THR A 8 1.75 11.75 1.59
C THR A 8 1.36 11.12 2.91
N THR A 9 0.14 10.59 3.02
CA THR A 9 -0.30 9.92 4.25
C THR A 9 0.50 8.64 4.46
N VAL A 10 1.13 8.52 5.63
CA VAL A 10 1.88 7.34 6.06
C VAL A 10 1.06 6.64 7.13
N TYR A 11 0.87 5.34 6.96
CA TYR A 11 0.13 4.50 7.90
C TYR A 11 1.09 3.50 8.54
N GLY A 12 1.08 3.43 9.87
CA GLY A 12 1.91 2.51 10.64
C GLY A 12 1.13 1.28 11.10
N LEU A 13 1.72 0.09 10.95
CA LEU A 13 1.17 -1.16 11.43
C LEU A 13 1.91 -1.62 12.69
N GLN A 14 1.15 -1.83 13.75
CA GLN A 14 1.65 -2.28 15.04
C GLN A 14 1.11 -3.69 15.36
N LYS A 15 1.98 -4.53 15.92
CA LYS A 15 1.66 -5.89 16.37
C LYS A 15 1.79 -5.94 17.88
N VAL A 16 0.77 -6.47 18.55
CA VAL A 16 0.88 -6.84 19.98
C VAL A 16 1.35 -8.28 20.05
N ARG A 17 2.44 -8.52 20.78
CA ARG A 17 2.95 -9.87 21.07
C ARG A 17 2.76 -10.18 22.53
N TYR A 18 2.32 -11.40 22.80
CA TYR A 18 2.16 -11.93 24.14
C TYR A 18 3.22 -13.01 24.38
N ARG A 19 3.74 -13.05 25.61
CA ARG A 19 4.64 -14.11 26.08
C ARG A 19 4.11 -14.60 27.41
N LEU A 20 3.85 -15.89 27.47
CA LEU A 20 3.50 -16.58 28.70
C LEU A 20 4.79 -17.04 29.37
N TYR A 21 4.94 -16.71 30.64
CA TYR A 21 6.01 -17.19 31.50
C TYR A 21 5.38 -18.04 32.58
N ASP A 22 5.89 -19.24 32.76
CA ASP A 22 5.56 -20.05 33.93
C ASP A 22 6.61 -19.78 34.99
N ARG A 23 6.17 -19.27 36.15
CA ARG A 23 7.03 -19.06 37.31
C ARG A 23 6.35 -19.69 38.52
N ASP A 24 6.94 -20.78 39.00
CA ASP A 24 6.56 -21.45 40.25
C ASP A 24 5.06 -21.83 40.33
N GLY A 25 4.44 -22.18 39.20
CA GLY A 25 3.02 -22.57 39.12
C GLY A 25 2.04 -21.41 38.90
N GLU A 26 2.54 -20.17 38.87
CA GLU A 26 1.76 -18.98 38.51
C GLU A 26 2.14 -18.52 37.09
N ALA A 27 1.16 -18.52 36.19
CA ALA A 27 1.37 -18.12 34.81
C ALA A 27 1.32 -16.57 34.67
N GLU A 28 2.44 -15.96 34.29
CA GLU A 28 2.54 -14.53 34.03
C GLU A 28 2.46 -14.23 32.52
N LEU A 29 1.48 -13.43 32.10
CA LEU A 29 1.35 -12.97 30.71
C LEU A 29 1.98 -11.59 30.54
N LYS A 30 3.03 -11.48 29.73
CA LYS A 30 3.64 -10.20 29.35
C LYS A 30 3.28 -9.84 27.91
N SER A 31 2.91 -8.58 27.67
CA SER A 31 2.64 -8.05 26.32
C SER A 31 3.71 -7.04 25.87
N ARG A 32 3.91 -6.94 24.55
CA ARG A 32 4.79 -5.95 23.91
C ARG A 32 4.18 -5.47 22.61
N LEU A 33 4.16 -4.16 22.41
CA LEU A 33 3.77 -3.54 21.15
C LEU A 33 5.00 -3.33 20.26
N ASP A 34 4.96 -3.82 19.03
CA ASP A 34 6.01 -3.62 18.02
C ASP A 34 5.44 -2.92 16.79
N HIS A 35 6.02 -1.79 16.41
CA HIS A 35 5.76 -1.14 15.13
C HIS A 35 6.56 -1.86 14.04
N ILE A 36 5.88 -2.57 13.14
CA ILE A 36 6.54 -3.51 12.21
C ILE A 36 6.71 -2.93 10.82
N TYR A 37 5.67 -2.29 10.27
CA TYR A 37 5.70 -1.75 8.92
C TYR A 37 5.08 -0.36 8.86
N ASP A 38 5.58 0.47 7.94
CA ASP A 38 4.83 1.61 7.40
C ASP A 38 4.40 1.31 5.98
N PHE A 39 3.27 1.84 5.56
CA PHE A 39 2.86 1.91 4.17
C PHE A 39 2.47 3.34 3.80
N GLN A 40 2.79 3.73 2.56
CA GLN A 40 2.51 5.05 2.01
C GLN A 40 1.56 4.90 0.84
N ASP A 41 0.50 5.72 0.80
CA ASP A 41 -0.34 5.84 -0.39
C ASP A 41 0.38 6.74 -1.40
N LYS A 42 1.15 6.14 -2.31
CA LYS A 42 1.70 6.89 -3.43
C LYS A 42 0.57 7.16 -4.40
N HIS A 43 0.07 8.39 -4.37
CA HIS A 43 -0.86 8.95 -5.33
C HIS A 43 -0.25 8.92 -6.74
N PHE A 44 -0.32 7.77 -7.41
CA PHE A 44 -0.05 7.69 -8.83
C PHE A 44 -1.39 7.84 -9.56
N THR A 45 -1.59 9.02 -10.11
CA THR A 45 -2.63 9.29 -11.09
C THR A 45 -2.37 8.45 -12.34
N HIS A 46 -2.80 7.19 -12.37
CA HIS A 46 -2.98 6.47 -13.62
C HIS A 46 -4.24 5.61 -13.57
N PHE A 47 -5.06 5.83 -14.59
CA PHE A 47 -6.30 5.17 -14.95
C PHE A 47 -6.50 3.76 -14.37
N LYS A 48 -7.54 3.65 -13.52
CA LYS A 48 -8.54 2.56 -13.43
C LYS A 48 -8.12 1.08 -13.44
N THR A 49 -6.84 0.68 -13.33
CA THR A 49 -6.51 -0.73 -13.65
C THR A 49 -5.42 -1.46 -12.89
N SER A 50 -4.79 -0.88 -11.87
CA SER A 50 -3.89 -1.66 -11.01
C SER A 50 -4.02 -1.17 -9.59
N CYS A 51 -4.27 -2.08 -8.64
CA CYS A 51 -4.07 -1.77 -7.22
C CYS A 51 -2.70 -1.09 -7.09
N PRO A 52 -2.63 0.15 -6.57
CA PRO A 52 -1.36 0.83 -6.45
C PRO A 52 -0.42 -0.07 -5.64
N PRO A 53 0.85 -0.22 -6.06
CA PRO A 53 1.79 -1.05 -5.32
C PRO A 53 2.00 -0.40 -3.95
N VAL A 54 1.33 -0.96 -2.94
CA VAL A 54 1.65 -0.66 -1.55
C VAL A 54 3.11 -1.02 -1.37
N LYS A 55 3.89 -0.09 -0.81
CA LYS A 55 5.29 -0.31 -0.47
C LYS A 55 5.42 -0.43 1.04
N PRO A 56 5.35 -1.65 1.61
CA PRO A 56 5.65 -1.87 3.01
C PRO A 56 7.13 -1.54 3.28
N GLN A 57 7.38 -0.73 4.30
CA GLN A 57 8.72 -0.41 4.79
C GLN A 57 8.89 -0.96 6.21
N GLY A 58 9.82 -1.89 6.41
CA GLY A 58 10.05 -2.54 7.70
C GLY A 58 10.73 -1.63 8.73
N LYS A 59 10.12 -1.50 9.91
CA LYS A 59 10.56 -0.67 11.03
C LYS A 59 11.29 -1.40 12.14
N THR A 60 11.28 -2.74 12.14
CA THR A 60 12.06 -3.54 13.08
C THR A 60 13.39 -4.01 12.46
N SER A 61 14.18 -4.82 13.17
CA SER A 61 15.44 -5.35 12.64
C SER A 61 15.22 -6.24 11.40
N ARG A 62 16.27 -6.44 10.58
CA ARG A 62 16.20 -7.29 9.36
C ARG A 62 15.79 -8.74 9.63
N LYS A 63 16.07 -9.23 10.85
CA LYS A 63 15.64 -10.55 11.32
C LYS A 63 14.13 -10.62 11.58
N ARG A 64 13.48 -9.47 11.88
CA ARG A 64 12.07 -9.38 12.27
C ARG A 64 11.14 -8.82 11.20
N SER A 65 11.63 -7.99 10.28
CA SER A 65 10.83 -7.46 9.17
C SER A 65 11.64 -7.32 7.89
N TYR A 66 10.95 -7.38 6.75
CA TYR A 66 11.51 -7.05 5.46
C TYR A 66 11.68 -5.54 5.34
N LYS A 67 12.87 -5.07 4.93
CA LYS A 67 13.15 -3.63 4.91
C LYS A 67 12.40 -2.87 3.84
N GLU A 68 12.29 -3.46 2.65
CA GLU A 68 11.50 -2.96 1.54
C GLU A 68 10.91 -4.15 0.82
N VAL A 69 9.61 -4.10 0.54
CA VAL A 69 8.90 -5.13 -0.23
C VAL A 69 8.26 -4.47 -1.44
N LYS A 70 8.51 -5.06 -2.62
CA LYS A 70 7.85 -4.67 -3.86
C LYS A 70 6.77 -5.69 -4.15
N LEU A 71 5.53 -5.31 -3.93
CA LEU A 71 4.39 -6.12 -4.36
C LEU A 71 4.29 -5.97 -5.89
N SER A 72 4.58 -7.04 -6.62
CA SER A 72 4.26 -7.11 -8.03
C SER A 72 2.75 -7.35 -8.16
N SER A 73 2.08 -6.57 -8.99
CA SER A 73 0.64 -6.68 -9.26
C SER A 73 0.31 -7.89 -10.14
N GLY A 74 0.90 -9.05 -9.85
CA GLY A 74 0.71 -10.30 -10.59
C GLY A 74 -0.63 -10.99 -10.32
N LEU A 75 -1.43 -10.48 -9.38
CA LEU A 75 -2.75 -11.02 -9.06
C LEU A 75 -3.84 -10.36 -9.88
N GLN A 76 -4.01 -10.98 -11.04
CA GLN A 76 -5.19 -11.06 -11.89
C GLN A 76 -6.42 -10.40 -11.29
N ARG A 77 -6.84 -9.34 -11.99
CA ARG A 77 -8.23 -8.93 -12.13
C ARG A 77 -9.02 -10.12 -12.71
N LEU A 78 -9.35 -11.12 -11.90
CA LEU A 78 -10.28 -12.15 -12.28
C LEU A 78 -11.55 -12.02 -11.43
N ARG A 79 -12.48 -11.29 -12.06
CA ARG A 79 -13.93 -11.40 -11.91
C ARG A 79 -14.52 -10.95 -10.58
N LYS A 80 -15.83 -10.78 -10.61
CA LYS A 80 -16.74 -10.55 -9.49
C LYS A 80 -16.76 -11.75 -8.50
N ASP A 81 -15.72 -12.57 -8.50
CA ASP A 81 -15.65 -13.80 -7.73
C ASP A 81 -15.06 -13.46 -6.36
N ALA A 82 -15.66 -14.02 -5.32
CA ALA A 82 -15.58 -13.54 -3.95
C ALA A 82 -14.18 -13.61 -3.30
N HIS A 83 -13.17 -14.14 -3.98
CA HIS A 83 -11.93 -14.57 -3.35
C HIS A 83 -10.66 -14.07 -4.07
N VAL A 84 -9.66 -13.66 -3.29
CA VAL A 84 -8.31 -13.29 -3.75
C VAL A 84 -7.33 -14.36 -3.26
N GLN A 85 -6.52 -14.91 -4.16
CA GLN A 85 -5.46 -15.84 -3.79
C GLN A 85 -4.19 -15.07 -3.48
N TRP A 86 -3.54 -15.36 -2.36
CA TRP A 86 -2.23 -14.83 -2.00
C TRP A 86 -1.18 -15.89 -2.28
N LYS A 87 -0.16 -15.54 -3.05
CA LYS A 87 0.91 -16.44 -3.48
C LYS A 87 2.25 -15.95 -2.97
N ASN A 88 3.14 -16.88 -2.63
CA ASN A 88 4.53 -16.56 -2.34
C ASN A 88 5.33 -16.28 -3.63
N GLU A 89 6.62 -15.98 -3.49
CA GLU A 89 7.53 -15.67 -4.60
C GLU A 89 7.68 -16.82 -5.61
N VAL A 90 7.45 -18.06 -5.17
CA VAL A 90 7.50 -19.28 -5.99
C VAL A 90 6.17 -19.55 -6.71
N GLY A 91 5.11 -18.78 -6.39
CA GLY A 91 3.78 -18.93 -6.97
C GLY A 91 2.85 -19.90 -6.23
N VAL A 92 3.28 -20.45 -5.10
CA VAL A 92 2.46 -21.33 -4.24
C VAL A 92 1.45 -20.48 -3.49
N VAL A 93 0.19 -20.92 -3.46
CA VAL A 93 -0.88 -20.22 -2.71
C VAL A 93 -0.66 -20.43 -1.21
N THR A 94 -0.48 -19.34 -0.47
CA THR A 94 -0.23 -19.35 0.99
C THR A 94 -1.45 -18.88 1.78
N ALA A 95 -2.33 -18.08 1.18
CA ALA A 95 -3.58 -17.69 1.81
C ALA A 95 -4.69 -17.44 0.78
N LEU A 96 -5.93 -17.56 1.25
CA LEU A 96 -7.14 -17.22 0.52
C LEU A 96 -7.84 -16.10 1.26
N GLU A 97 -8.11 -15.01 0.57
CA GLU A 97 -8.90 -13.93 1.10
C GLU A 97 -10.31 -14.01 0.55
N ARG A 98 -11.31 -13.87 1.42
CA ARG A 98 -12.69 -13.57 1.06
C ARG A 98 -12.90 -12.06 1.12
N ARG A 99 -13.43 -11.48 0.05
CA ARG A 99 -13.67 -10.03 -0.05
C ARG A 99 -14.88 -9.59 0.77
N LEU A 100 -14.82 -8.34 1.21
CA LEU A 100 -15.96 -7.63 1.78
C LEU A 100 -17.11 -7.64 0.76
N ARG A 101 -18.31 -8.03 1.20
CA ARG A 101 -19.55 -7.85 0.43
C ARG A 101 -20.45 -6.86 1.14
N ARG A 102 -21.04 -5.96 0.37
CA ARG A 102 -22.08 -5.05 0.84
C ARG A 102 -23.40 -5.42 0.17
N ASN A 103 -24.48 -5.34 0.94
CA ASN A 103 -25.85 -5.46 0.47
C ASN A 103 -26.23 -4.23 -0.40
N GLU A 104 -27.38 -4.31 -1.07
CA GLU A 104 -27.90 -3.22 -1.90
C GLU A 104 -28.16 -1.93 -1.10
N ASP A 105 -28.44 -2.06 0.19
CA ASP A 105 -28.62 -0.97 1.16
C ASP A 105 -27.28 -0.37 1.66
N GLY A 106 -26.14 -0.91 1.21
CA GLY A 106 -24.80 -0.48 1.62
C GLY A 106 -24.32 -1.05 2.95
N THR A 107 -25.11 -1.87 3.64
CA THR A 107 -24.70 -2.58 4.86
C THR A 107 -23.68 -3.68 4.54
N VAL A 108 -22.80 -3.99 5.48
CA VAL A 108 -21.81 -5.05 5.30
C VAL A 108 -22.49 -6.41 5.51
N ASP A 109 -22.56 -7.19 4.44
CA ASP A 109 -23.09 -8.56 4.43
C ASP A 109 -22.02 -9.56 4.89
N VAL A 110 -20.82 -9.44 4.34
CA VAL A 110 -19.70 -10.35 4.64
C VAL A 110 -18.45 -9.54 4.93
N LEU A 111 -17.86 -9.74 6.11
CA LEU A 111 -16.59 -9.15 6.49
C LEU A 111 -15.42 -9.75 5.68
N PRO A 112 -14.38 -8.96 5.39
CA PRO A 112 -13.20 -9.49 4.75
C PRO A 112 -12.52 -10.49 5.69
N ARG A 113 -12.10 -11.63 5.14
CA ARG A 113 -11.45 -12.70 5.91
C ARG A 113 -10.22 -13.20 5.17
N LEU A 114 -9.12 -13.42 5.88
CA LEU A 114 -7.90 -14.01 5.34
C LEU A 114 -7.69 -15.38 5.97
N ASP A 115 -7.83 -16.43 5.17
CA ASP A 115 -7.60 -17.82 5.57
C ASP A 115 -6.18 -18.23 5.13
N VAL A 116 -5.29 -18.40 6.11
CA VAL A 116 -3.91 -18.86 5.88
C VAL A 116 -3.92 -20.38 5.74
N ILE A 117 -3.52 -20.87 4.57
CA ILE A 117 -3.63 -22.30 4.22
C ILE A 117 -2.31 -23.05 4.34
N VAL A 118 -1.19 -22.34 4.40
CA VAL A 118 0.16 -22.90 4.59
C VAL A 118 0.77 -22.27 5.84
N ALA A 119 1.42 -23.07 6.68
CA ALA A 119 2.17 -22.54 7.81
C ALA A 119 3.30 -21.64 7.30
N LEU A 120 3.28 -20.37 7.71
CA LEU A 120 4.27 -19.37 7.35
C LEU A 120 5.16 -19.07 8.56
N GLU A 121 6.42 -18.72 8.30
CA GLU A 121 7.27 -18.16 9.34
C GLU A 121 6.70 -16.82 9.85
N GLU A 122 7.00 -16.46 11.10
CA GLU A 122 6.47 -15.23 11.73
C GLU A 122 6.66 -14.00 10.85
N LYS A 123 7.83 -13.88 10.21
CA LYS A 123 8.18 -12.74 9.36
C LYS A 123 7.36 -12.68 8.07
N ASP A 124 7.06 -13.84 7.47
CA ASP A 124 6.27 -13.95 6.25
C ASP A 124 4.78 -13.76 6.53
N LEU A 125 4.30 -14.28 7.66
CA LEU A 125 2.96 -14.04 8.14
C LEU A 125 2.74 -12.55 8.45
N ASP A 126 3.67 -11.91 9.15
CA ASP A 126 3.61 -10.48 9.46
C ASP A 126 3.56 -9.65 8.17
N LEU A 127 4.34 -10.02 7.15
CA LEU A 127 4.31 -9.36 5.85
C LEU A 127 2.96 -9.57 5.14
N LEU A 128 2.48 -10.82 5.06
CA LEU A 128 1.22 -11.16 4.41
C LEU A 128 0.05 -10.38 5.02
N VAL A 129 -0.07 -10.41 6.36
CA VAL A 129 -1.11 -9.69 7.10
C VAL A 129 -1.00 -8.19 6.87
N SER A 130 0.23 -7.64 6.84
CA SER A 130 0.44 -6.22 6.55
C SER A 130 0.00 -5.83 5.14
N CYS A 131 0.30 -6.68 4.14
CA CYS A 131 -0.13 -6.44 2.76
C CYS A 131 -1.66 -6.55 2.62
N TRP A 132 -2.29 -7.49 3.32
CA TRP A 132 -3.74 -7.63 3.37
C TRP A 132 -4.42 -6.43 4.04
N ALA A 133 -3.89 -5.95 5.17
CA ALA A 133 -4.39 -4.78 5.89
C ALA A 133 -4.30 -3.51 5.03
N ALA A 134 -3.17 -3.28 4.37
CA ALA A 134 -3.02 -2.16 3.43
C ALA A 134 -3.97 -2.30 2.23
N ARG A 135 -4.17 -3.55 1.75
CA ARG A 135 -5.27 -4.05 0.91
C ARG A 135 -6.61 -3.38 1.22
N LEU A 136 -7.10 -3.75 2.39
CA LEU A 136 -8.40 -3.36 2.92
C LEU A 136 -8.51 -1.86 3.18
N TRP A 137 -7.45 -1.25 3.70
CA TRP A 137 -7.42 0.19 3.94
C TRP A 137 -7.61 0.98 2.64
N ASN A 138 -6.87 0.65 1.59
CA ASN A 138 -6.99 1.32 0.30
C ASN A 138 -8.39 1.14 -0.33
N GLU A 139 -9.01 -0.03 -0.15
CA GLU A 139 -10.39 -0.28 -0.59
C GLU A 139 -11.42 0.54 0.21
N ALA A 140 -11.24 0.65 1.52
CA ALA A 140 -12.09 1.49 2.38
C ALA A 140 -11.94 2.98 2.04
N GLU A 141 -10.71 3.45 1.83
CA GLU A 141 -10.41 4.84 1.46
C GLU A 141 -10.97 5.20 0.08
N GLY A 142 -10.93 4.27 -0.89
CA GLY A 142 -11.58 4.41 -2.18
C GLY A 142 -13.10 4.65 -2.08
N GLY A 143 -13.75 4.07 -1.07
CA GLY A 143 -15.15 4.33 -0.75
C GLY A 143 -15.42 5.69 -0.07
N LEU A 144 -14.40 6.33 0.50
CA LEU A 144 -14.47 7.65 1.14
C LEU A 144 -14.14 8.80 0.16
N LYS A 145 -13.45 8.51 -0.96
CA LYS A 145 -13.12 9.50 -1.98
C LYS A 145 -14.40 9.97 -2.68
N LYS A 146 -14.67 11.29 -2.64
CA LYS A 146 -15.79 11.90 -3.39
C LYS A 146 -15.67 11.50 -4.87
N PRO A 147 -16.78 11.10 -5.53
CA PRO A 147 -16.73 10.79 -6.94
C PRO A 147 -16.23 12.01 -7.72
N ILE A 148 -15.26 11.79 -8.60
CA ILE A 148 -14.75 12.84 -9.49
C ILE A 148 -15.92 13.39 -10.29
N THR A 149 -16.20 14.68 -10.13
CA THR A 149 -17.21 15.35 -10.95
C THR A 149 -16.66 15.56 -12.36
N TRP A 150 -17.55 15.76 -13.33
CA TRP A 150 -17.16 16.11 -14.69
C TRP A 150 -16.33 17.40 -14.76
N GLU A 151 -16.57 18.33 -13.84
CA GLU A 151 -15.80 19.57 -13.71
C GLU A 151 -14.38 19.30 -13.19
N ASP A 152 -14.23 18.44 -12.19
CA ASP A 152 -12.91 17.98 -11.72
C ASP A 152 -12.12 17.30 -12.84
N PHE A 153 -12.78 16.46 -13.64
CA PHE A 153 -12.18 15.82 -14.80
C PHE A 153 -11.71 16.84 -15.86
N LYS A 154 -12.56 17.81 -16.21
CA LYS A 154 -12.20 18.90 -17.13
C LYS A 154 -11.01 19.69 -16.62
N ARG A 155 -10.96 20.01 -15.31
CA ARG A 155 -9.83 20.72 -14.69
C ARG A 155 -8.53 19.92 -14.80
N ILE A 156 -8.54 18.64 -14.46
CA ILE A 156 -7.36 17.77 -14.53
C ILE A 156 -6.82 17.64 -15.97
N THR A 157 -7.71 17.45 -16.94
CA THR A 157 -7.32 17.25 -18.35
C THR A 157 -6.86 18.55 -19.02
N SER A 158 -7.42 19.71 -18.66
CA SER A 158 -6.99 21.00 -19.19
C SER A 158 -5.65 21.48 -18.60
N GLN A 159 -5.32 21.10 -17.36
CA GLN A 159 -4.02 21.39 -16.75
C GLN A 159 -2.86 20.65 -17.45
N LYS A 160 -3.11 19.45 -17.99
CA LYS A 160 -2.13 18.65 -18.75
C LYS A 160 -1.72 19.30 -20.08
N ARG A 161 -2.56 20.15 -20.68
CA ARG A 161 -2.22 20.90 -21.92
C ARG A 161 -1.23 22.05 -21.68
N ARG A 162 -1.10 22.57 -20.45
CA ARG A 162 -0.21 23.71 -20.14
C ARG A 162 1.27 23.32 -19.98
N PHE A 163 1.59 22.06 -19.73
CA PHE A 163 2.97 21.57 -19.57
C PHE A 163 3.63 21.10 -20.89
N GLY A 164 2.96 21.26 -22.04
CA GLY A 164 3.46 20.83 -23.35
C GLY A 164 4.20 21.91 -24.17
N LYS A 165 4.53 23.06 -23.59
CA LYS A 165 5.30 24.13 -24.28
C LYS A 165 6.48 24.58 -23.43
N THR A 166 7.51 23.75 -23.35
CA THR A 166 8.87 24.23 -23.05
C THR A 166 9.60 24.27 -24.38
N HIS A 167 9.85 25.47 -24.91
CA HIS A 167 10.87 25.66 -25.93
C HIS A 167 12.21 25.25 -25.32
N MET A 168 12.88 24.25 -25.91
CA MET A 168 14.28 23.99 -25.60
C MET A 168 15.10 25.15 -26.14
N LEU A 169 15.51 26.06 -25.25
CA LEU A 169 16.69 26.89 -25.43
C LEU A 169 17.91 25.97 -25.33
N GLY A 170 18.44 25.55 -26.49
CA GLY A 170 19.75 24.96 -26.58
C GLY A 170 20.81 26.02 -26.28
N GLY A 171 21.50 25.85 -25.16
CA GLY A 171 22.65 26.66 -24.78
C GLY A 171 23.93 26.22 -25.49
N GLY A 172 24.84 27.18 -25.65
CA GLY A 172 26.23 26.95 -26.01
C GLY A 172 27.05 28.16 -25.55
N ALA A 173 27.62 28.05 -24.35
CA ALA A 173 28.55 29.01 -23.76
C ALA A 173 29.94 28.89 -24.39
N LEU A 174 30.69 30.00 -24.47
CA LEU A 174 32.07 30.14 -24.00
C LEU A 174 32.64 31.49 -24.46
N GLY A 175 32.73 32.44 -23.54
CA GLY A 175 33.63 33.58 -23.68
C GLY A 175 35.01 33.19 -23.20
N LEU A 176 36.04 33.60 -23.94
CA LEU A 176 37.38 33.86 -23.43
C LEU A 176 37.97 35.08 -24.18
N ALA A 177 38.68 35.89 -23.39
CA ALA A 177 39.37 37.18 -23.63
C ALA A 177 40.22 37.27 -24.93
N GLY A 178 40.70 38.42 -25.41
CA GLY A 178 40.79 39.81 -24.94
C GLY A 178 41.60 40.63 -25.98
N ALA A 179 41.68 41.95 -25.80
CA ALA A 179 42.52 42.91 -26.54
C ALA A 179 44.02 42.50 -26.54
N PHE A 180 44.87 42.78 -27.53
CA PHE A 180 45.05 43.93 -28.44
C PHE A 180 45.43 43.46 -29.85
#